data_AF-A0A9Q2NS46-F1
#
_entry.id   AF-A0A9Q2NS46-F1
#
_cell.length_a   1.000
_cell.length_b   1.000
_cell.length_c   1.000
_cell.angle_alpha   90.00
_cell.angle_beta   90.00
_cell.angle_gamma   90.00
#
_symmetry.space_group_name_H-M   'P 1'
#
loop_
_entity.id
_entity.type
_entity.pdbx_description
1 polymer ?
#
loop_
_entity_poly.entity_id
_entity_poly.type
_entity_poly.pdbx_seq_one_letter_code
_entity_poly.pdbx_strand_id
1 'polypeptide(L)'
;MRQSESFWSVKNPILYGIAGTTLVFAEYIYLATARSCQKGVCQTNYEHFLASSPNEIGDTLAGIAGILAFLWIIITVFLQSKELRIARQEYEKMADAQTGQLDLLKKQGDIFLKEQEQRMQDTYKDALDQMLIGIWYRMTTFPISYISWSIPEECYEDAEYADSIPLFHLPETDNVYVNEKTVSPAEREEMIRRQAISLKELEGQLAHCRPFMGDECLPGKPEQLVILIQEISKIRELEEKLSLAQRQRLEHLLLADTHFILRTIVGKKEWWSEREDMP
;
A
#
# COMPACT_ATOMS: atom_id res chain seq x y z
N MET A 1 1.66 -22.20 -32.90
CA MET A 1 1.88 -23.34 -33.82
C MET A 1 3.15 -23.09 -34.61
N ARG A 2 4.21 -23.88 -34.40
CA ARG A 2 5.43 -23.83 -35.25
C ARG A 2 5.06 -24.40 -36.61
N GLN A 3 5.10 -23.59 -37.66
CA GLN A 3 5.11 -24.12 -39.01
C GLN A 3 6.42 -24.91 -39.16
N SER A 4 6.34 -26.23 -39.23
CA SER A 4 7.55 -27.02 -39.51
C SER A 4 7.96 -26.69 -40.94
N GLU A 5 9.11 -26.03 -41.12
CA GLU A 5 9.70 -25.93 -42.44
C GLU A 5 9.87 -27.36 -42.97
N SER A 6 9.31 -27.64 -44.16
CA SER A 6 9.44 -28.94 -44.81
C SER A 6 10.92 -29.35 -44.84
N PHE A 7 11.21 -30.61 -44.49
CA PHE A 7 12.57 -31.13 -44.47
C PHE A 7 13.31 -30.89 -45.80
N TRP A 8 12.57 -30.93 -46.91
CA TRP A 8 13.05 -30.71 -48.28
C TRP A 8 13.10 -29.23 -48.71
N SER A 9 12.97 -28.30 -47.77
CA SER A 9 13.14 -26.88 -48.05
C SER A 9 14.57 -26.60 -48.50
N VAL A 10 14.72 -25.81 -49.57
CA VAL A 10 16.01 -25.34 -50.10
C VAL A 10 16.81 -24.58 -49.03
N LYS A 11 16.16 -24.08 -47.97
CA LYS A 11 16.82 -23.39 -46.85
C LYS A 11 17.38 -24.32 -45.76
N ASN A 12 17.25 -25.64 -45.91
CA ASN A 12 17.73 -26.59 -44.92
C ASN A 12 19.22 -26.91 -45.15
N PRO A 13 20.13 -26.55 -44.22
CA PRO A 13 21.56 -26.81 -44.37
C PRO A 13 21.91 -28.30 -44.50
N ILE A 14 21.05 -29.18 -43.99
CA ILE A 14 21.21 -30.65 -44.12
C ILE A 14 21.12 -31.07 -45.60
N LEU A 15 20.26 -30.44 -46.40
CA LEU A 15 20.12 -30.76 -47.82
C LEU A 15 21.41 -30.45 -48.59
N TYR A 16 22.08 -29.33 -48.26
CA TYR A 16 23.40 -29.02 -48.82
C TYR A 16 24.45 -30.05 -48.43
N GLY A 17 24.36 -30.63 -47.23
CA GLY A 17 25.22 -31.74 -46.82
C GLY A 17 25.02 -33.01 -47.60
N ILE A 18 23.77 -33.41 -47.80
CA ILE A 18 23.43 -34.58 -48.61
C ILE A 18 23.88 -34.35 -50.05
N ALA A 19 23.58 -33.18 -50.63
CA ALA A 19 23.97 -32.83 -51.99
C ALA A 19 25.50 -32.80 -52.15
N GLY A 20 26.22 -32.16 -51.23
CA GLY A 20 27.68 -32.10 -51.23
C GLY A 20 28.32 -33.47 -51.06
N THR A 21 27.80 -34.30 -50.15
CA THR A 21 28.26 -35.69 -49.98
C THR A 21 28.04 -36.50 -51.26
N THR A 22 26.86 -36.38 -51.87
CA THR A 22 26.52 -37.05 -53.14
C THR A 22 27.47 -36.61 -54.25
N LEU A 23 27.80 -35.32 -54.34
CA LEU A 23 28.72 -34.78 -55.33
C LEU A 23 30.15 -35.29 -55.12
N VAL A 24 30.65 -35.32 -53.88
CA VAL A 24 31.96 -35.90 -53.56
C VAL A 24 32.01 -37.37 -53.96
N PHE A 25 30.99 -38.17 -53.62
CA PHE A 25 30.94 -39.58 -54.04
C PHE A 25 30.87 -39.74 -55.55
N ALA A 26 30.08 -38.91 -56.25
CA ALA A 26 30.00 -38.94 -57.70
C ALA A 26 31.34 -38.61 -58.36
N GLU A 27 32.08 -37.63 -57.84
CA GLU A 27 33.43 -37.28 -58.28
C GLU A 27 34.41 -38.44 -58.06
N TYR A 28 34.36 -39.10 -56.90
CA TYR A 28 35.19 -40.28 -56.63
C TYR A 28 34.85 -41.47 -57.54
N ILE A 29 33.57 -41.75 -57.80
CA ILE A 29 33.14 -42.79 -58.75
C ILE A 29 33.63 -42.46 -60.16
N TYR A 30 33.54 -41.18 -60.57
CA TYR A 30 34.06 -40.72 -61.84
C TYR A 30 35.57 -40.94 -61.95
N LEU A 31 36.35 -40.55 -60.93
CA LEU A 31 37.79 -40.77 -60.88
C LEU A 31 38.17 -42.25 -60.84
N ALA A 32 37.39 -43.09 -60.15
CA ALA A 32 37.62 -44.54 -60.06
C ALA A 32 37.41 -45.25 -61.41
N THR A 33 36.48 -44.76 -62.23
CA THR A 33 36.19 -45.31 -63.57
C THR A 33 37.12 -44.78 -64.66
N ALA A 34 37.83 -43.68 -64.41
CA ALA A 34 38.85 -43.18 -65.33
C ALA A 34 39.99 -44.21 -65.51
N ARG A 35 40.46 -44.34 -66.75
CA ARG A 35 41.57 -45.25 -67.10
C ARG A 35 42.90 -44.50 -67.05
N SER A 36 43.90 -45.11 -66.45
CA SER A 36 45.29 -44.65 -66.51
C SER A 36 46.15 -45.72 -67.18
N CYS A 37 47.07 -45.29 -68.04
CA CYS A 37 47.99 -46.20 -68.73
C CYS A 37 49.41 -45.94 -68.21
N GLN A 38 49.96 -46.88 -67.45
CA GLN A 38 51.34 -46.83 -66.97
C GLN A 38 52.12 -48.00 -67.57
N LYS A 39 53.29 -47.73 -68.16
CA LYS A 39 54.20 -48.74 -68.75
C LYS A 39 53.53 -49.70 -69.76
N GLY A 40 52.57 -49.20 -70.54
CA GLY A 40 51.91 -49.96 -71.61
C GLY A 40 50.75 -50.86 -71.17
N VAL A 41 50.39 -50.87 -69.88
CA VAL A 41 49.19 -51.54 -69.37
C VAL A 41 48.17 -50.46 -69.01
N CYS A 42 46.96 -50.54 -69.59
CA CYS A 42 45.85 -49.64 -69.28
C CYS A 42 44.88 -50.34 -68.34
N GLN A 43 44.71 -49.81 -67.14
CA GLN A 43 43.78 -50.31 -66.13
C GLN A 43 42.89 -49.16 -65.64
N THR A 44 41.74 -49.51 -65.07
CA THR A 44 40.91 -48.52 -64.36
C THR A 44 41.56 -48.14 -63.03
N ASN A 45 41.38 -46.91 -62.58
CA ASN A 45 41.90 -46.49 -61.27
C ASN A 45 41.34 -47.34 -60.12
N TYR A 46 40.15 -47.93 -60.29
CA TYR A 46 39.57 -48.89 -59.36
C TYR A 46 40.36 -50.22 -59.29
N GLU A 47 40.75 -50.78 -60.44
CA GLU A 47 41.60 -51.99 -60.47
C GLU A 47 42.96 -51.72 -59.81
N HIS A 48 43.54 -50.54 -60.07
CA HIS A 48 44.76 -50.10 -59.40
C HIS A 48 44.57 -49.99 -57.88
N PHE A 49 43.47 -49.37 -57.42
CA PHE A 49 43.16 -49.25 -56.00
C PHE A 49 43.01 -50.61 -55.30
N LEU A 50 42.40 -51.60 -55.95
CA LEU A 50 42.28 -52.95 -55.40
C LEU A 50 43.60 -53.72 -55.36
N ALA A 51 44.52 -53.42 -56.29
CA ALA A 51 45.85 -54.03 -56.34
C ALA A 51 46.89 -53.29 -55.46
N SER A 52 46.57 -52.08 -55.00
CA SER A 52 47.43 -51.23 -54.18
C SER A 52 47.72 -51.84 -52.81
N SER A 53 48.83 -51.41 -52.21
CA SER A 53 49.17 -51.84 -50.86
C SER A 53 48.15 -51.32 -49.83
N PRO A 54 47.95 -52.01 -48.69
CA PRO A 54 47.01 -51.55 -47.67
C PRO A 54 47.22 -50.10 -47.18
N ASN A 55 48.46 -49.58 -47.23
CA ASN A 55 48.75 -48.21 -46.84
C ASN A 55 48.18 -47.19 -47.85
N GLU A 56 48.35 -47.43 -49.15
CA GLU A 56 47.84 -46.56 -50.21
C GLU A 56 46.30 -46.52 -50.24
N ILE A 57 45.67 -47.66 -49.95
CA ILE A 57 44.21 -47.77 -49.76
C ILE A 57 43.78 -46.89 -48.58
N GLY A 58 44.51 -47.00 -47.45
CA GLY A 58 44.29 -46.20 -46.26
C GLY A 58 44.39 -44.70 -46.54
N ASP A 59 45.43 -44.25 -47.25
CA ASP A 59 45.64 -42.84 -47.58
C ASP A 59 44.50 -42.28 -48.45
N THR A 60 44.00 -43.07 -49.41
CA THR A 60 42.88 -42.67 -50.27
C THR A 60 41.57 -42.55 -49.48
N LEU A 61 41.28 -43.54 -48.62
CA LEU A 61 40.10 -43.52 -47.75
C LEU A 61 40.17 -42.38 -46.72
N ALA A 62 41.35 -42.11 -46.17
CA ALA A 62 41.58 -40.99 -45.26
C ALA A 62 41.31 -39.64 -45.95
N GLY A 63 41.70 -39.50 -47.22
CA GLY A 63 41.37 -38.33 -48.04
C GLY A 63 39.86 -38.11 -48.19
N ILE A 64 39.11 -39.16 -48.56
CA ILE A 64 37.64 -39.12 -48.68
C ILE A 64 37.01 -38.73 -47.34
N ALA A 65 37.41 -39.42 -46.27
CA ALA A 65 36.89 -39.19 -44.93
C ALA A 65 37.18 -37.76 -44.46
N GLY A 66 38.36 -37.22 -44.77
CA GLY A 66 38.74 -35.85 -44.44
C GLY A 66 37.84 -34.81 -45.10
N ILE A 67 37.59 -34.93 -46.41
CA ILE A 67 36.70 -33.99 -47.14
C ILE A 67 35.26 -34.08 -46.61
N LEU A 68 34.74 -35.28 -46.39
CA LEU A 68 33.39 -35.47 -45.85
C LEU A 68 33.27 -34.92 -44.43
N ALA A 69 34.25 -35.18 -43.56
CA ALA A 69 34.26 -34.63 -42.21
C ALA A 69 34.26 -33.10 -42.23
N PHE A 70 35.08 -32.49 -43.09
CA PHE A 70 35.14 -31.03 -43.23
C PHE A 70 33.81 -30.44 -43.72
N LEU A 71 33.17 -31.06 -44.72
CA LEU A 71 31.85 -30.66 -45.21
C LEU A 71 30.82 -30.67 -44.07
N TRP A 72 30.76 -31.76 -43.31
CA TRP A 72 29.82 -31.89 -42.19
C TRP A 72 30.10 -30.89 -41.06
N ILE A 73 31.37 -30.57 -40.77
CA ILE A 73 31.72 -29.51 -39.81
C ILE A 73 31.10 -28.18 -40.23
N ILE A 74 31.24 -27.78 -41.51
CA ILE A 74 30.63 -26.53 -42.01
C ILE A 74 29.12 -26.53 -41.79
N ILE A 75 28.43 -27.62 -42.14
CA ILE A 75 26.98 -27.75 -41.99
C ILE A 75 26.55 -27.64 -40.54
N THR A 76 27.27 -28.27 -39.62
CA THR A 76 26.97 -28.17 -38.18
C THR A 76 27.13 -26.74 -37.66
N VAL A 77 28.14 -25.98 -38.12
CA VAL A 77 28.29 -24.56 -37.76
C VAL A 77 27.14 -23.71 -38.30
N PHE A 78 26.67 -23.97 -39.52
CA PHE A 78 25.49 -23.29 -40.08
C PHE A 78 24.22 -23.60 -39.28
N LEU A 79 24.01 -24.86 -38.89
CA LEU A 79 22.88 -25.28 -38.09
C LEU A 79 22.90 -24.58 -36.72
N GLN A 80 24.04 -24.63 -36.02
CA GLN A 80 24.22 -23.98 -34.72
C GLN A 80 24.01 -22.46 -34.81
N SER A 81 24.47 -21.82 -35.88
CA SER A 81 24.26 -20.39 -36.08
C SER A 81 22.77 -20.02 -36.24
N LYS A 82 21.99 -20.86 -36.93
CA LYS A 82 20.54 -20.67 -37.08
C LYS A 82 19.83 -20.86 -35.74
N GLU A 83 20.20 -21.89 -34.98
CA GLU A 83 19.64 -22.17 -33.66
C GLU A 83 19.92 -21.03 -32.67
N LEU A 84 21.16 -20.51 -32.62
CA LEU A 84 21.53 -19.38 -31.79
C LEU A 84 20.76 -18.10 -32.14
N ARG A 85 20.52 -17.84 -33.43
CA ARG A 85 19.72 -16.69 -33.85
C ARG A 85 18.28 -16.79 -33.38
N ILE A 86 17.66 -17.97 -33.51
CA ILE A 86 16.30 -18.21 -33.05
C ILE A 86 16.23 -18.10 -31.52
N ALA A 87 17.19 -18.68 -30.81
CA ALA A 87 17.26 -18.60 -29.35
C ALA A 87 17.35 -17.13 -28.88
N ARG A 88 18.18 -16.30 -29.51
CA ARG A 88 18.26 -14.85 -29.20
C ARG A 88 16.92 -14.15 -29.37
N GLN A 89 16.21 -14.40 -30.48
CA GLN A 89 14.90 -13.79 -30.72
C GLN A 89 13.86 -14.23 -29.69
N GLU A 90 13.88 -15.49 -29.25
CA GLU A 90 13.00 -15.97 -28.18
C GLU A 90 13.37 -15.35 -26.83
N TYR A 91 14.66 -15.19 -26.53
CA TYR A 91 15.11 -14.50 -25.31
C TYR A 91 14.72 -13.02 -25.28
N GLU A 92 14.81 -12.31 -26.40
CA GLU A 92 14.33 -10.93 -26.52
C GLU A 92 12.83 -10.83 -26.21
N LYS A 93 12.01 -11.70 -26.81
CA LYS A 93 10.57 -11.76 -26.51
C LYS A 93 10.28 -12.10 -25.05
N MET A 94 11.07 -13.00 -24.45
CA MET A 94 10.94 -13.33 -23.02
C MET A 94 11.30 -12.13 -22.14
N ALA A 95 12.35 -11.38 -22.49
CA ALA A 95 12.74 -10.17 -21.76
C ALA A 95 11.66 -9.08 -21.84
N ASP A 96 11.04 -8.89 -23.02
CA ASP A 96 9.92 -7.97 -23.19
C ASP A 96 8.71 -8.38 -22.34
N ALA A 97 8.37 -9.67 -22.33
CA ALA A 97 7.28 -10.20 -21.52
C ALA A 97 7.54 -10.04 -20.01
N GLN A 98 8.78 -10.29 -19.54
CA GLN A 98 9.18 -10.06 -18.16
C GLN A 98 9.09 -8.58 -17.77
N THR A 99 9.50 -7.68 -18.67
CA THR A 99 9.38 -6.23 -18.45
C THR A 99 7.91 -5.83 -18.29
N GLY A 100 7.01 -6.38 -19.12
CA GLY A 100 5.57 -6.18 -18.97
C GLY A 100 5.01 -6.70 -17.64
N GLN A 101 5.49 -7.85 -17.16
CA GLN A 101 5.11 -8.38 -15.85
C GLN A 101 5.58 -7.48 -14.70
N LEU A 102 6.80 -6.94 -14.78
CA LEU A 102 7.33 -6.02 -13.77
C LEU A 102 6.53 -4.71 -13.72
N ASP A 103 6.10 -4.17 -14.87
CA ASP A 103 5.25 -2.97 -14.91
C ASP A 103 3.88 -3.23 -14.25
N LEU A 104 3.28 -4.39 -14.52
CA LEU A 104 2.02 -4.78 -13.90
C LEU A 104 2.16 -4.94 -12.38
N LEU A 105 3.24 -5.55 -11.90
CA LEU A 105 3.52 -5.68 -10.46
C LEU A 105 3.71 -4.32 -9.78
N LYS A 106 4.38 -3.37 -10.44
CA LYS A 106 4.51 -1.99 -9.92
C LYS A 106 3.14 -1.33 -9.77
N LYS A 107 2.29 -1.42 -10.80
CA LYS A 107 0.93 -0.88 -10.75
C LYS A 107 0.09 -1.51 -9.64
N GLN A 108 0.22 -2.81 -9.41
CA GLN A 108 -0.44 -3.49 -8.28
C GLN A 108 0.09 -3.01 -6.92
N GLY A 109 1.41 -2.80 -6.81
CA GLY A 109 2.03 -2.22 -5.62
C GLY A 109 1.47 -0.83 -5.30
N ASP A 110 1.35 0.04 -6.30
CA ASP A 110 0.80 1.39 -6.13
C ASP A 110 -0.66 1.38 -5.68
N ILE A 111 -1.47 0.46 -6.23
CA ILE A 111 -2.88 0.28 -5.81
C ILE A 111 -2.95 -0.16 -4.35
N PHE A 112 -2.12 -1.13 -3.97
CA PHE A 112 -2.11 -1.66 -2.61
C PHE A 112 -1.68 -0.60 -1.58
N LEU A 113 -0.67 0.22 -1.89
CA LEU A 113 -0.25 1.32 -1.02
C LEU A 113 -1.37 2.34 -0.81
N LYS A 114 -2.08 2.71 -1.89
CA LYS A 114 -3.25 3.60 -1.81
C LYS A 114 -4.38 3.01 -1.00
N GLU A 115 -4.65 1.71 -1.16
CA GLU A 115 -5.69 1.01 -0.40
C GLU A 115 -5.33 0.95 1.09
N GLN A 116 -4.06 0.69 1.43
CA GLN A 116 -3.61 0.73 2.83
C GLN A 116 -3.77 2.12 3.44
N GLU A 117 -3.39 3.18 2.72
CA GLU A 117 -3.57 4.55 3.18
C GLU A 117 -5.05 4.86 3.42
N GLN A 118 -5.92 4.45 2.49
CA GLN A 118 -7.36 4.61 2.64
C GLN A 118 -7.92 3.86 3.86
N ARG A 119 -7.52 2.59 4.07
CA ARG A 119 -7.94 1.80 5.23
C ARG A 119 -7.48 2.42 6.54
N MET A 120 -6.27 3.00 6.59
CA MET A 120 -5.82 3.74 7.77
C MET A 120 -6.66 4.98 8.02
N GLN A 121 -6.97 5.75 6.97
CA GLN A 121 -7.86 6.92 7.08
C GLN A 121 -9.27 6.54 7.57
N ASP A 122 -9.83 5.45 7.05
CA ASP A 122 -11.13 4.91 7.47
C ASP A 122 -11.07 4.43 8.93
N THR A 123 -9.99 3.75 9.33
CA THR A 123 -9.79 3.32 10.73
C THR A 123 -9.72 4.52 11.68
N TYR A 124 -8.99 5.57 11.32
CA TYR A 124 -8.92 6.79 12.12
C TYR A 124 -10.25 7.53 12.14
N LYS A 125 -11.02 7.50 11.04
CA LYS A 125 -12.37 8.05 10.98
C LYS A 125 -13.30 7.33 11.96
N ASP A 126 -13.33 6.01 11.92
CA ASP A 126 -14.19 5.20 12.77
C ASP A 126 -13.81 5.37 14.24
N ALA A 127 -12.50 5.41 14.55
CA ALA A 127 -12.00 5.69 15.89
C ALA A 127 -12.42 7.08 16.39
N LEU A 128 -12.28 8.11 15.54
CA LEU A 128 -12.73 9.46 15.85
C LEU A 128 -14.24 9.50 16.11
N ASP A 129 -15.04 8.88 15.23
CA ASP A 129 -16.49 8.84 15.38
C ASP A 129 -16.90 8.15 16.69
N GLN A 130 -16.26 7.04 17.05
CA GLN A 130 -16.50 6.37 18.34
C GLN A 130 -16.15 7.27 19.54
N MET A 131 -15.03 8.01 19.48
CA MET A 131 -14.66 8.92 20.57
C MET A 131 -15.63 10.11 20.69
N LEU A 132 -16.09 10.66 19.56
CA LEU A 132 -17.09 11.73 19.54
C LEU A 132 -18.43 11.25 20.13
N ILE A 133 -18.82 10.00 19.88
CA ILE A 133 -20.00 9.39 20.50
C ILE A 133 -19.82 9.33 22.03
N GLY A 134 -18.66 8.89 22.51
CA GLY A 134 -18.36 8.83 23.95
C GLY A 134 -18.41 10.21 24.62
N ILE A 135 -17.86 11.24 23.98
CA ILE A 135 -17.92 12.62 24.46
C ILE A 135 -19.37 13.11 24.50
N TRP A 136 -20.11 12.94 23.40
CA TRP A 136 -21.50 13.34 23.31
C TRP A 136 -22.34 12.67 24.42
N TYR A 137 -22.20 11.36 24.59
CA TYR A 137 -22.94 10.61 25.61
C TYR A 137 -22.65 11.12 27.03
N ARG A 138 -21.38 11.44 27.33
CA ARG A 138 -21.00 12.01 28.63
C ARG A 138 -21.56 13.42 28.83
N MET A 139 -21.46 14.28 27.82
CA MET A 139 -21.99 15.63 27.87
C MET A 139 -23.52 15.66 28.03
N THR A 140 -24.24 14.67 27.50
CA THR A 140 -25.71 14.60 27.63
C THR A 140 -26.18 13.86 28.87
N THR A 141 -25.44 12.86 29.36
CA THR A 141 -25.80 12.11 30.59
C THR A 141 -25.44 12.89 31.84
N PHE A 142 -24.36 13.66 31.79
CA PHE A 142 -23.93 14.58 32.85
C PHE A 142 -23.92 15.99 32.28
N PRO A 143 -25.09 16.58 32.00
CA PRO A 143 -25.12 17.93 31.51
C PRO A 143 -24.49 18.80 32.60
N ILE A 144 -23.56 19.63 32.14
CA ILE A 144 -22.75 20.50 32.98
C ILE A 144 -23.67 21.46 33.77
N SER A 145 -24.93 21.61 33.34
CA SER A 145 -26.01 22.31 34.06
C SER A 145 -26.25 21.78 35.47
N TYR A 146 -25.95 20.50 35.75
CA TYR A 146 -26.06 19.94 37.10
C TYR A 146 -24.91 20.36 38.02
N ILE A 147 -23.83 20.95 37.49
CA ILE A 147 -22.87 21.66 38.30
C ILE A 147 -23.49 23.02 38.63
N SER A 148 -24.43 23.04 39.57
CA SER A 148 -25.01 24.29 40.08
C SER A 148 -24.00 24.94 41.01
N TRP A 149 -23.44 26.07 40.60
CA TRP A 149 -22.68 26.92 41.50
C TRP A 149 -23.68 27.89 42.12
N SER A 150 -23.92 27.78 43.43
CA SER A 150 -24.60 28.84 44.14
C SER A 150 -23.62 29.99 44.29
N ILE A 151 -23.71 30.99 43.41
CA ILE A 151 -22.90 32.21 43.55
C ILE A 151 -23.54 33.04 44.67
N PRO A 152 -22.82 33.33 45.77
CA PRO A 152 -23.33 34.18 46.83
C PRO A 152 -23.73 35.56 46.30
N GLU A 153 -24.80 36.11 46.86
CA GLU A 153 -25.38 37.41 46.50
C GLU A 153 -24.37 38.57 46.56
N GLU A 154 -23.35 38.44 47.40
CA GLU A 154 -22.24 39.39 47.58
C GLU A 154 -21.33 39.56 46.34
N CYS A 155 -21.42 38.66 45.35
CA CYS A 155 -20.69 38.79 44.09
C CYS A 155 -21.33 39.77 43.10
N TYR A 156 -22.53 40.30 43.38
CA TYR A 156 -23.18 41.30 42.55
C TYR A 156 -22.96 42.68 43.17
N GLU A 157 -22.21 43.55 42.47
CA GLU A 157 -21.93 44.93 42.94
C GLU A 157 -23.21 45.79 43.11
N ASP A 158 -24.34 45.35 42.53
CA ASP A 158 -25.65 45.99 42.61
C ASP A 158 -26.68 45.06 43.30
N ALA A 159 -26.61 44.94 44.63
CA ALA A 159 -27.48 44.07 45.44
C ALA A 159 -28.97 44.49 45.51
N GLU A 160 -29.41 45.45 44.69
CA GLU A 160 -30.82 45.90 44.64
C GLU A 160 -31.75 44.91 43.88
N TYR A 161 -31.19 43.85 43.28
CA TYR A 161 -31.90 42.81 42.52
C TYR A 161 -31.75 41.38 43.09
N ALA A 162 -31.51 41.29 44.40
CA ALA A 162 -31.29 40.08 45.21
C ALA A 162 -32.38 38.98 45.15
N ASP A 163 -33.65 39.33 44.85
CA ASP A 163 -34.77 38.36 44.92
C ASP A 163 -34.75 37.26 43.85
N SER A 164 -33.76 37.25 42.96
CA SER A 164 -33.48 36.11 42.09
C SER A 164 -31.98 35.90 41.97
N ILE A 165 -31.41 35.06 42.83
CA ILE A 165 -30.09 34.46 42.57
C ILE A 165 -30.19 33.84 41.18
N PRO A 166 -29.47 34.35 40.16
CA PRO A 166 -29.51 33.71 38.86
C PRO A 166 -28.79 32.38 39.03
N LEU A 167 -29.55 31.30 39.19
CA LEU A 167 -29.01 29.99 38.93
C LEU A 167 -28.55 30.04 37.48
N PHE A 168 -27.25 29.92 37.26
CA PHE A 168 -26.69 29.70 35.94
C PHE A 168 -27.10 28.30 35.50
N HIS A 169 -28.32 28.20 35.00
CA HIS A 169 -28.75 27.08 34.21
C HIS A 169 -28.10 27.24 32.85
N LEU A 170 -27.08 26.42 32.59
CA LEU A 170 -26.77 26.09 31.21
C LEU A 170 -28.10 25.70 30.54
N PRO A 171 -28.37 26.18 29.30
CA PRO A 171 -29.68 26.05 28.67
C PRO A 171 -30.15 24.63 28.86
N GLU A 172 -31.32 24.46 29.50
CA GLU A 172 -31.91 23.13 29.70
C GLU A 172 -31.94 22.48 28.33
N THR A 173 -31.04 21.52 28.12
CA THR A 173 -31.27 20.53 27.11
C THR A 173 -32.51 19.85 27.62
N ASP A 174 -33.68 20.15 27.03
CA ASP A 174 -34.91 19.42 27.30
C ASP A 174 -34.52 17.97 27.53
N ASN A 175 -34.90 17.39 28.68
CA ASN A 175 -34.61 16.02 29.08
C ASN A 175 -35.35 15.03 28.16
N VAL A 176 -35.17 15.19 26.85
CA VAL A 176 -35.49 14.23 25.83
C VAL A 176 -34.58 13.07 26.14
N TYR A 177 -35.17 11.95 26.54
CA TYR A 177 -34.46 10.67 26.57
C TYR A 177 -33.98 10.39 25.15
N VAL A 178 -32.76 10.83 24.86
CA VAL A 178 -32.24 10.78 23.51
C VAL A 178 -31.85 9.33 23.25
N ASN A 179 -32.63 8.65 22.42
CA ASN A 179 -32.28 7.32 21.96
C ASN A 179 -31.00 7.43 21.11
N GLU A 180 -29.91 6.82 21.58
CA GLU A 180 -28.60 6.84 20.93
C GLU A 180 -28.66 6.45 19.44
N LYS A 181 -29.62 5.60 19.08
CA LYS A 181 -29.80 5.11 17.70
C LYS A 181 -30.49 6.09 16.76
N THR A 182 -31.15 7.13 17.27
CA THR A 182 -31.97 8.02 16.44
C THR A 182 -31.29 9.34 16.09
N VAL A 183 -30.21 9.71 16.79
CA VAL A 183 -29.54 10.99 16.55
C VAL A 183 -28.50 10.86 15.45
N SER A 184 -28.61 11.73 14.46
CA SER A 184 -27.64 11.78 13.37
C SER A 184 -26.25 12.21 13.89
N PRO A 185 -25.15 11.82 13.22
CA PRO A 185 -23.82 12.33 13.55
C PRO A 185 -23.74 13.87 13.61
N ALA A 186 -24.39 14.56 12.66
CA ALA A 186 -24.38 16.02 12.59
C ALA A 186 -25.09 16.69 13.80
N GLU A 187 -26.20 16.12 14.26
CA GLU A 187 -26.90 16.61 15.46
C GLU A 187 -26.04 16.42 16.73
N ARG A 188 -25.35 15.27 16.85
CA ARG A 188 -24.42 15.03 17.98
C ARG A 188 -23.30 16.07 18.02
N GLU A 189 -22.72 16.34 16.86
CA GLU A 189 -21.69 17.36 16.68
C GLU A 189 -22.17 18.76 17.05
N GLU A 190 -23.36 19.15 16.59
CA GLU A 190 -23.94 20.45 16.94
C GLU A 190 -24.22 20.56 18.46
N MET A 191 -24.65 19.48 19.11
CA MET A 191 -24.82 19.46 20.57
C MET A 191 -23.49 19.62 21.31
N ILE A 192 -22.44 18.90 20.90
CA ILE A 192 -21.08 19.06 21.46
C ILE A 192 -20.65 20.52 21.31
N ARG A 193 -20.81 21.10 20.11
CA ARG A 193 -20.42 22.49 19.83
C ARG A 193 -21.17 23.48 20.72
N ARG A 194 -22.48 23.30 20.92
CA ARG A 194 -23.28 24.16 21.81
C ARG A 194 -22.77 24.09 23.25
N GLN A 195 -22.51 22.89 23.77
CA GLN A 195 -21.98 22.71 25.12
C GLN A 195 -20.58 23.33 25.28
N ALA A 196 -19.73 23.22 24.24
CA ALA A 196 -18.42 23.88 24.21
C ALA A 196 -18.52 25.41 24.31
N ILE A 197 -19.48 26.03 23.61
CA ILE A 197 -19.73 27.47 23.69
C ILE A 197 -20.21 27.84 25.09
N SER A 198 -21.16 27.09 25.65
CA SER A 198 -21.67 27.40 26.98
C SER A 198 -20.60 27.24 28.08
N LEU A 199 -19.68 26.29 27.93
CA LEU A 199 -18.50 26.15 28.80
C LEU A 199 -17.57 27.36 28.73
N LYS A 200 -17.38 27.92 27.54
CA LYS A 200 -16.56 29.12 27.31
C LYS A 200 -17.19 30.36 27.95
N GLU A 201 -18.51 30.50 27.85
CA GLU A 201 -19.26 31.56 28.54
C GLU A 201 -19.13 31.43 30.07
N LEU A 202 -19.27 30.19 30.59
CA LEU A 202 -19.10 29.89 32.01
C LEU A 202 -17.68 30.24 32.51
N GLU A 203 -16.63 29.87 31.77
CA GLU A 203 -15.26 30.24 32.11
C GLU A 203 -15.11 31.77 32.23
N GLY A 204 -15.66 32.50 31.25
CA GLY A 204 -15.64 33.96 31.24
C GLY A 204 -16.32 34.56 32.48
N GLN A 205 -17.47 34.03 32.89
CA GLN A 205 -18.18 34.48 34.08
C GLN A 205 -17.40 34.15 35.37
N LEU A 206 -16.91 32.92 35.49
CA LEU A 206 -16.13 32.48 36.65
C LEU A 206 -14.79 33.22 36.78
N ALA A 207 -14.22 33.74 35.68
CA ALA A 207 -13.00 34.56 35.74
C ALA A 207 -13.21 35.89 36.49
N HIS A 208 -14.44 36.42 36.52
CA HIS A 208 -14.78 37.67 37.19
C HIS A 208 -15.26 37.46 38.64
N CYS A 209 -15.62 36.23 39.00
CA CYS A 209 -16.06 35.90 40.35
C CYS A 209 -14.85 35.52 41.23
N ARG A 210 -14.65 36.21 42.36
CA ARG A 210 -13.79 35.66 43.43
C ARG A 210 -14.60 34.64 44.22
N PRO A 211 -14.10 33.42 44.47
CA PRO A 211 -14.78 32.48 45.32
C PRO A 211 -14.82 33.04 46.75
N PHE A 212 -15.98 33.54 47.14
CA PHE A 212 -16.31 33.90 48.53
C PHE A 212 -17.31 32.88 49.07
N MET A 213 -16.98 31.59 48.96
CA MET A 213 -17.79 30.53 49.54
C MET A 213 -17.11 30.04 50.82
N GLY A 214 -17.87 29.89 51.90
CA GLY A 214 -17.44 29.07 53.02
C GLY A 214 -17.31 27.60 52.58
N ASP A 215 -16.39 26.86 53.19
CA ASP A 215 -16.04 25.45 52.87
C ASP A 215 -17.25 24.47 52.85
N GLU A 216 -18.39 24.90 53.36
CA GLU A 216 -19.61 24.09 53.46
C GLU A 216 -20.39 23.96 52.14
N CYS A 217 -20.17 24.83 51.14
CA CYS A 217 -20.97 24.89 49.91
C CYS A 217 -20.24 24.51 48.61
N LEU A 218 -18.95 24.14 48.68
CA LEU A 218 -18.20 23.80 47.46
C LEU A 218 -18.61 22.42 46.92
N PRO A 219 -18.92 22.30 45.62
CA PRO A 219 -19.22 21.00 45.02
C PRO A 219 -18.00 20.08 45.10
N GLY A 220 -18.24 18.79 45.28
CA GLY A 220 -17.18 17.78 45.15
C GLY A 220 -16.57 17.84 43.75
N LYS A 221 -15.26 17.58 43.63
CA LYS A 221 -14.58 17.60 42.33
C LYS A 221 -15.23 16.57 41.40
N PRO A 222 -15.85 16.99 40.28
CA PRO A 222 -16.59 16.06 39.44
C PRO A 222 -15.60 15.18 38.68
N GLU A 223 -15.51 13.90 39.08
CA GLU A 223 -14.74 12.86 38.38
C GLU A 223 -15.06 12.82 36.88
N GLN A 224 -16.32 13.13 36.53
CA GLN A 224 -16.80 13.20 35.15
C GLN A 224 -16.08 14.25 34.30
N LEU A 225 -15.73 15.42 34.86
CA LEU A 225 -14.96 16.43 34.10
C LEU A 225 -13.53 15.95 33.83
N VAL A 226 -12.94 15.22 34.77
CA VAL A 226 -11.60 14.63 34.60
C VAL A 226 -11.62 13.59 33.49
N ILE A 227 -12.64 12.72 33.46
CA ILE A 227 -12.82 11.73 32.39
C ILE A 227 -13.00 12.44 31.04
N LEU A 228 -13.84 13.47 30.97
CA LEU A 228 -14.05 14.23 29.74
C LEU A 228 -12.77 14.90 29.22
N ILE A 229 -11.95 15.48 30.11
CA ILE A 229 -10.62 16.02 29.76
C ILE A 229 -9.72 14.93 29.16
N GLN A 230 -9.69 13.74 29.77
CA GLN A 230 -8.88 12.61 29.28
C GLN A 230 -9.34 12.15 27.89
N GLU A 231 -10.64 12.15 27.61
CA GLU A 231 -11.16 11.75 26.30
C GLU A 231 -10.89 12.77 25.21
N ILE A 232 -11.07 14.06 25.51
CA ILE A 232 -10.69 15.09 24.55
C ILE A 232 -9.18 15.05 24.31
N SER A 233 -8.36 14.75 25.34
CA SER A 233 -6.92 14.56 25.18
C SER A 233 -6.59 13.43 24.19
N LYS A 234 -7.27 12.28 24.29
CA LYS A 234 -7.09 11.15 23.34
C LYS A 234 -7.45 11.53 21.90
N ILE A 235 -8.49 12.34 21.70
CA ILE A 235 -8.83 12.86 20.36
C ILE A 235 -7.71 13.76 19.83
N ARG A 236 -7.11 14.59 20.68
CA ARG A 236 -5.99 15.45 20.28
C ARG A 236 -4.74 14.67 19.90
N GLU A 237 -4.46 13.55 20.55
CA GLU A 237 -3.37 12.65 20.16
C GLU A 237 -3.61 12.01 18.77
N LEU A 238 -4.86 11.86 18.35
CA LEU A 238 -5.21 11.39 17.01
C LEU A 238 -5.12 12.49 15.95
N GLU A 239 -5.17 13.76 16.33
CA GLU A 239 -5.27 14.92 15.42
C GLU A 239 -4.21 14.92 14.31
N GLU A 240 -2.96 14.58 14.65
CA GLU A 240 -1.85 14.52 13.69
C GLU A 240 -2.03 13.44 12.61
N LYS A 241 -2.82 12.40 12.90
CA LYS A 241 -3.06 11.25 12.02
C LYS A 241 -4.34 11.41 11.20
N LEU A 242 -5.16 12.41 11.51
CA LEU A 242 -6.42 12.68 10.83
C LEU A 242 -6.21 13.39 9.50
N SER A 243 -7.08 13.07 8.54
CA SER A 243 -7.20 13.84 7.29
C SER A 243 -7.50 15.31 7.55
N LEU A 244 -7.21 16.17 6.57
CA LEU A 244 -7.49 17.61 6.68
C LEU A 244 -8.97 17.89 6.97
N ALA A 245 -9.89 17.18 6.32
CA ALA A 245 -11.33 17.35 6.53
C ALA A 245 -11.76 16.98 7.96
N GLN A 246 -11.17 15.93 8.54
CA GLN A 246 -11.43 15.53 9.93
C GLN A 246 -10.86 16.54 10.93
N ARG A 247 -9.66 17.10 10.67
CA ARG A 247 -9.10 18.17 11.49
C ARG A 247 -9.98 19.42 11.48
N GLN A 248 -10.43 19.85 10.31
CA GLN A 248 -11.37 20.97 10.18
C GLN A 248 -12.70 20.70 10.91
N ARG A 249 -13.19 19.46 10.85
CA ARG A 249 -14.35 19.02 11.65
C ARG A 249 -14.09 19.16 13.15
N LEU A 250 -12.92 18.75 13.65
CA LEU A 250 -12.54 18.92 15.06
C LEU A 250 -12.42 20.39 15.48
N GLU A 251 -11.84 21.24 14.63
CA GLU A 251 -11.77 22.68 14.86
C GLU A 251 -13.16 23.30 15.00
N HIS A 252 -14.10 22.90 14.13
CA HIS A 252 -15.49 23.36 14.19
C HIS A 252 -16.22 22.95 15.49
N LEU A 253 -15.81 21.83 16.11
CA LEU A 253 -16.35 21.36 17.38
C LEU A 253 -15.78 22.10 18.60
N LEU A 254 -14.78 22.96 18.43
CA LEU A 254 -14.14 23.71 19.52
C LEU A 254 -13.59 22.81 20.65
N LEU A 255 -13.19 21.57 20.34
CA LEU A 255 -12.71 20.62 21.36
C LEU A 255 -11.40 21.08 22.01
N ALA A 256 -10.51 21.74 21.27
CA ALA A 256 -9.27 22.27 21.80
C ALA A 256 -9.52 23.35 22.88
N ASP A 257 -10.39 24.31 22.58
CA ASP A 257 -10.86 25.33 23.52
C ASP A 257 -11.51 24.67 24.74
N THR A 258 -12.44 23.73 24.50
CA THR A 258 -13.17 23.00 25.56
C THR A 258 -12.21 22.29 26.50
N HIS A 259 -11.21 21.60 25.97
CA HIS A 259 -10.21 20.91 26.77
C HIS A 259 -9.39 21.88 27.64
N PHE A 260 -8.98 23.02 27.08
CA PHE A 260 -8.28 24.06 27.85
C PHE A 260 -9.16 24.59 28.98
N ILE A 261 -10.40 25.00 28.67
CA ILE A 261 -11.38 25.51 29.63
C ILE A 261 -11.61 24.52 30.76
N LEU A 262 -11.88 23.26 30.44
CA LEU A 262 -12.12 22.21 31.43
C LEU A 262 -10.90 22.00 32.33
N ARG A 263 -9.68 22.01 31.78
CA ARG A 263 -8.45 21.92 32.60
C ARG A 263 -8.27 23.14 33.52
N THR A 264 -8.61 24.33 33.04
CA THR A 264 -8.59 25.56 33.86
C THR A 264 -9.58 25.46 35.02
N ILE A 265 -10.82 25.09 34.73
CA ILE A 265 -11.90 24.94 35.74
C ILE A 265 -11.53 23.86 36.78
N VAL A 266 -11.12 22.67 36.33
CA VAL A 266 -10.75 21.55 37.21
C VAL A 266 -9.45 21.82 37.98
N GLY A 267 -8.58 22.68 37.45
CA GLY A 267 -7.28 23.01 38.05
C GLY A 267 -7.34 24.01 39.21
N LYS A 268 -8.41 24.81 39.29
CA LYS A 268 -8.64 25.77 40.38
C LYS A 268 -9.12 25.04 41.63
N LYS A 269 -8.22 24.77 42.58
CA LYS A 269 -8.52 23.97 43.77
C LYS A 269 -9.53 24.64 44.69
N GLU A 270 -9.48 25.97 44.76
CA GLU A 270 -10.37 26.83 45.53
C GLU A 270 -11.84 26.76 45.11
N TRP A 271 -12.13 26.07 44.02
CA TRP A 271 -13.48 25.90 43.47
C TRP A 271 -14.14 24.58 43.85
N TRP A 272 -13.40 23.66 44.47
CA TRP A 272 -13.87 22.32 44.79
C TRP A 272 -13.71 22.08 46.28
N SER A 273 -14.65 21.35 46.89
CA SER A 273 -14.44 20.92 48.28
C SER A 273 -13.30 19.90 48.34
N GLU A 274 -12.42 20.03 49.34
CA GLU A 274 -11.38 19.03 49.63
C GLU A 274 -11.94 17.74 50.27
N ARG A 275 -13.26 17.62 50.41
CA ARG A 275 -13.89 16.40 50.94
C ARG A 275 -13.76 15.28 49.92
N GLU A 276 -12.76 14.40 50.12
CA GLU A 276 -12.56 13.16 49.34
C GLU A 276 -13.69 12.14 49.55
N ASP A 277 -14.53 12.32 50.57
CA ASP A 277 -15.52 11.33 51.02
C ASP A 277 -16.96 11.88 50.95
N MET A 278 -17.58 11.85 49.77
CA MET A 278 -19.04 11.74 49.68
C MET A 278 -19.38 10.44 48.95
N PRO A 279 -20.04 9.48 49.61
CA PRO A 279 -20.43 8.19 49.02
C PRO A 279 -21.54 8.32 47.96
#